data_AF-Q9X3N5-F1
#
_entry.id   AF-Q9X3N5-F1
#
_cell.length_a   1.000
_cell.length_b   1.000
_cell.length_c   1.000
_cell.angle_alpha   90.00
_cell.angle_beta   90.00
_cell.angle_gamma   90.00
#
_symmetry.space_group_name_H-M   'P 1'
#
loop_
_entity.id
_entity.type
_entity.pdbx_description
1 polymer ?
#
loop_
_entity_poly.entity_id
_entity_poly.type
_entity_poly.pdbx_seq_one_letter_code
_entity_poly.pdbx_strand_id
1 'polypeptide(L)'
;SSLRDMERDLSPTRRDALELASFLARARQNQLAVEQRIANLDETRRSEAASSLQEIDLNMARMQRRSNSQLEAMAEIAKSSGQISSADMRRKLIFTISRNVNGAYQEIAANERTEIKPGDILRIELDMSKLGGSPS
;
A
#
# COMPACT_ATOMS: atom_id res chain seq x y z
N SER A 1 81.50 1.85 -6.55
CA SER A 1 80.52 2.86 -7.01
C SER A 1 79.18 2.24 -7.36
N SER A 2 79.14 1.17 -8.18
CA SER A 2 77.89 0.53 -8.67
C SER A 2 76.89 0.08 -7.60
N LEU A 3 77.34 -0.41 -6.44
CA LEU A 3 76.45 -0.83 -5.35
C LEU A 3 75.63 0.32 -4.78
N ARG A 4 76.20 1.53 -4.74
CA ARG A 4 75.56 2.71 -4.16
C ARG A 4 74.52 3.31 -5.10
N ASP A 5 74.76 3.20 -6.41
CA ASP A 5 73.79 3.61 -7.44
C ASP A 5 72.61 2.62 -7.50
N MET A 6 72.87 1.31 -7.39
CA MET A 6 71.81 0.29 -7.26
C MET A 6 70.95 0.47 -6.00
N GLU A 7 71.56 0.77 -4.84
CA GLU A 7 70.80 1.08 -3.61
C GLU A 7 69.93 2.33 -3.76
N ARG A 8 70.40 3.31 -4.55
CA ARG A 8 69.68 4.56 -4.81
C ARG A 8 68.47 4.35 -5.72
N ASP A 9 68.56 3.43 -6.68
CA ASP A 9 67.46 3.06 -7.58
C ASP A 9 66.46 2.09 -6.93
N LEU A 10 66.89 1.26 -5.98
CA LEU A 10 65.99 0.38 -5.22
C LEU A 10 65.05 1.12 -4.27
N SER A 11 65.49 2.27 -3.74
CA SER A 11 64.68 3.09 -2.83
C SER A 11 63.40 3.67 -3.46
N PRO A 12 63.41 4.32 -4.64
CA PRO A 12 62.21 4.82 -5.29
C PRO A 12 61.29 3.69 -5.71
N THR A 13 61.81 2.58 -6.27
CA THR A 13 60.96 1.43 -6.65
C THR A 13 60.25 0.82 -5.44
N ARG A 14 60.91 0.73 -4.28
CA ARG A 14 60.25 0.28 -3.04
C ARG A 14 59.18 1.27 -2.57
N ARG A 15 59.40 2.57 -2.70
CA ARG A 15 58.41 3.59 -2.37
C ARG A 15 57.18 3.48 -3.30
N ASP A 16 57.40 3.37 -4.60
CA ASP A 16 56.31 3.24 -5.59
C ASP A 16 55.49 1.96 -5.35
N ALA A 17 56.15 0.84 -5.03
CA ALA A 17 55.48 -0.40 -4.68
C ALA A 17 54.61 -0.28 -3.41
N LEU A 18 55.10 0.45 -2.39
CA LEU A 18 54.33 0.73 -1.17
C LEU A 18 53.14 1.66 -1.44
N GLU A 19 53.30 2.68 -2.29
CA GLU A 19 52.20 3.56 -2.70
C GLU A 19 51.12 2.78 -3.45
N LEU A 20 51.50 1.94 -4.42
CA LEU A 20 50.57 1.06 -5.14
C LEU A 20 49.84 0.09 -4.20
N ALA A 21 50.55 -0.50 -3.23
CA ALA A 21 49.95 -1.36 -2.22
C ALA A 21 48.94 -0.59 -1.36
N SER A 22 49.23 0.68 -1.02
CA SER A 22 48.33 1.54 -0.26
C SER A 22 47.06 1.90 -1.04
N PHE A 23 47.18 2.19 -2.34
CA PHE A 23 46.04 2.43 -3.21
C PHE A 23 45.17 1.18 -3.36
N LEU A 24 45.79 0.01 -3.54
CA LEU A 24 45.08 -1.25 -3.62
C LEU A 24 44.34 -1.57 -2.30
N ALA A 25 44.98 -1.33 -1.16
CA ALA A 25 44.38 -1.54 0.15
C ALA A 25 43.15 -0.63 0.34
N ARG A 26 43.24 0.65 -0.02
CA ARG A 26 42.11 1.58 0.03
C ARG A 26 41.00 1.20 -0.95
N ALA A 27 41.36 0.76 -2.16
CA ALA A 27 40.39 0.28 -3.15
C ALA A 27 39.61 -0.94 -2.61
N ARG A 28 40.30 -1.91 -2.00
CA ARG A 28 39.67 -3.06 -1.36
C ARG A 28 38.80 -2.67 -0.16
N GLN A 29 39.26 -1.74 0.68
CA GLN A 29 38.45 -1.22 1.79
C GLN A 29 37.18 -0.54 1.29
N ASN A 30 37.28 0.28 0.24
CA ASN A 30 36.13 0.93 -0.38
C ASN A 30 35.18 -0.10 -0.99
N GLN A 31 35.70 -1.13 -1.66
CA GLN A 31 34.89 -2.21 -2.21
C GLN A 31 34.12 -2.94 -1.10
N LEU A 32 34.80 -3.34 -0.01
CA LEU A 32 34.16 -4.00 1.13
C LEU A 32 33.09 -3.11 1.78
N ALA A 33 33.36 -1.81 1.92
CA ALA A 33 32.38 -0.87 2.46
C ALA A 33 31.14 -0.75 1.56
N VAL A 34 31.31 -0.79 0.24
CA VAL A 34 30.19 -0.79 -0.71
C VAL A 34 29.42 -2.10 -0.65
N GLU A 35 30.08 -3.25 -0.60
CA GLU A 35 29.44 -4.57 -0.46
C GLU A 35 28.61 -4.65 0.83
N GLN A 36 29.15 -4.18 1.96
CA GLN A 36 28.40 -4.07 3.22
C GLN A 36 27.18 -3.15 3.08
N ARG A 37 27.33 -2.03 2.37
CA ARG A 37 26.21 -1.11 2.14
C ARG A 37 25.11 -1.75 1.28
N ILE A 38 25.47 -2.54 0.28
CA ILE A 38 24.51 -3.29 -0.55
C ILE A 38 23.76 -4.30 0.32
N ALA A 39 24.48 -5.10 1.12
CA ALA A 39 23.85 -6.06 2.03
C ALA A 39 22.89 -5.39 3.03
N ASN A 40 23.29 -4.26 3.60
CA ASN A 40 22.44 -3.48 4.51
C ASN A 40 21.20 -2.90 3.82
N LEU A 41 21.30 -2.49 2.55
CA LEU A 41 20.16 -2.01 1.77
C LEU A 41 19.18 -3.14 1.47
N ASP A 42 19.69 -4.34 1.12
CA ASP A 42 18.84 -5.50 0.88
C ASP A 42 18.11 -5.93 2.16
N GLU A 43 18.80 -5.92 3.30
CA GLU A 43 18.19 -6.23 4.60
C GLU A 43 17.12 -5.18 4.97
N THR A 44 17.42 -3.90 4.80
CA THR A 44 16.46 -2.81 5.02
C THR A 44 15.21 -2.99 4.17
N ARG A 45 15.38 -3.26 2.87
CA ARG A 45 14.25 -3.50 1.95
C ARG A 45 13.41 -4.70 2.34
N ARG A 46 14.04 -5.80 2.77
CA ARG A 46 13.33 -6.99 3.26
C ARG A 46 12.55 -6.69 4.53
N SER A 47 13.15 -5.94 5.45
CA SER A 47 12.50 -5.51 6.70
C SER A 47 11.31 -4.59 6.44
N GLU A 48 11.45 -3.60 5.55
CA GLU A 48 10.35 -2.72 5.13
C GLU A 48 9.21 -3.51 4.47
N ALA A 49 9.54 -4.44 3.57
CA ALA A 49 8.56 -5.30 2.93
C ALA A 49 7.81 -6.16 3.96
N ALA A 50 8.52 -6.79 4.90
CA ALA A 50 7.91 -7.59 5.97
C ALA A 50 7.00 -6.75 6.87
N SER A 51 7.43 -5.54 7.25
CA SER A 51 6.63 -4.61 8.04
C SER A 51 5.34 -4.19 7.32
N SER A 52 5.44 -3.85 6.03
CA SER A 52 4.27 -3.48 5.22
C SER A 52 3.27 -4.63 5.07
N LEU A 53 3.75 -5.87 4.88
CA LEU A 53 2.90 -7.05 4.85
C LEU A 53 2.18 -7.27 6.18
N GLN A 54 2.90 -7.16 7.29
CA GLN A 54 2.31 -7.28 8.63
C GLN A 54 1.23 -6.22 8.87
N GLU A 55 1.44 -4.98 8.41
CA GLU A 55 0.46 -3.91 8.51
C GLU A 55 -0.79 -4.20 7.67
N ILE A 56 -0.61 -4.69 6.44
CA ILE A 56 -1.71 -5.10 5.55
C ILE A 56 -2.54 -6.22 6.21
N ASP A 57 -1.90 -7.24 6.77
CA ASP A 57 -2.57 -8.36 7.44
C ASP A 57 -3.38 -7.89 8.66
N LEU A 58 -2.82 -7.00 9.47
CA LEU A 58 -3.53 -6.40 10.61
C LEU A 58 -4.73 -5.58 10.16
N ASN A 59 -4.59 -4.80 9.09
CA ASN A 59 -5.68 -4.02 8.52
C ASN A 59 -6.78 -4.92 7.95
N MET A 60 -6.41 -6.01 7.28
CA MET A 60 -7.35 -7.00 6.76
C MET A 60 -8.13 -7.68 7.90
N ALA A 61 -7.45 -8.11 8.96
CA ALA A 61 -8.09 -8.71 10.12
C ALA A 61 -9.06 -7.73 10.82
N ARG A 62 -8.67 -6.45 10.96
CA ARG A 62 -9.55 -5.40 11.50
C ARG A 62 -10.77 -5.17 10.60
N MET A 63 -10.57 -5.13 9.29
CA MET A 63 -11.63 -4.95 8.31
C MET A 63 -12.64 -6.11 8.35
N GLN A 64 -12.16 -7.36 8.42
CA GLN A 64 -13.01 -8.54 8.57
C GLN A 64 -13.84 -8.49 9.85
N ARG A 65 -13.23 -8.15 11.00
CA ARG A 65 -13.97 -8.00 12.26
C ARG A 65 -15.04 -6.91 12.16
N ARG A 66 -14.70 -5.75 11.57
CA ARG A 66 -15.64 -4.66 11.36
C ARG A 66 -16.80 -5.09 10.44
N SER A 67 -16.51 -5.77 9.34
CA SER A 67 -17.52 -6.29 8.42
C SER A 67 -18.46 -7.28 9.11
N ASN A 68 -17.92 -8.22 9.89
CA ASN A 68 -18.74 -9.18 10.64
C ASN A 68 -19.64 -8.47 11.65
N SER A 69 -19.11 -7.51 12.41
CA SER A 69 -19.92 -6.73 13.36
C SER A 69 -21.04 -5.92 12.68
N GLN A 70 -20.79 -5.41 11.46
CA GLN A 70 -21.81 -4.73 10.67
C GLN A 70 -22.89 -5.70 10.19
N LEU A 71 -22.52 -6.89 9.73
CA LEU A 71 -23.47 -7.92 9.32
C LEU A 71 -24.33 -8.39 10.50
N GLU A 72 -23.74 -8.58 11.68
CA GLU A 72 -24.47 -8.91 12.91
C GLU A 72 -25.43 -7.79 13.32
N ALA A 73 -24.99 -6.53 13.29
CA ALA A 73 -25.84 -5.39 13.58
C ALA A 73 -27.00 -5.28 12.57
N MET A 74 -26.74 -5.50 11.28
CA MET A 74 -27.78 -5.53 10.25
C MET A 74 -28.77 -6.69 10.46
N ALA A 75 -28.28 -7.87 10.86
CA ALA A 75 -29.13 -9.01 11.17
C ALA A 75 -30.02 -8.74 12.40
N GLU A 76 -29.47 -8.10 13.43
CA GLU A 76 -30.24 -7.72 14.63
C GLU A 76 -31.26 -6.60 14.33
N ILE A 77 -30.92 -5.63 13.47
CA ILE A 77 -31.88 -4.64 12.96
C ILE A 77 -32.98 -5.32 12.14
N ALA A 78 -32.63 -6.26 11.25
CA ALA A 78 -33.61 -7.01 10.46
C ALA A 78 -34.55 -7.86 11.34
N LYS A 79 -34.01 -8.45 12.43
CA LYS A 79 -34.77 -9.23 13.39
C LYS A 79 -35.68 -8.36 14.26
N SER A 80 -35.20 -7.21 14.73
CA SER A 80 -35.94 -6.27 15.59
C SER A 80 -36.95 -5.41 14.81
N SER A 81 -36.74 -5.19 13.51
CA SER A 81 -37.65 -4.43 12.64
C SER A 81 -38.89 -5.18 12.18
N GLY A 82 -39.13 -6.40 12.68
CA GLY A 82 -40.42 -7.11 12.59
C GLY A 82 -41.15 -6.95 11.25
N GLN A 83 -40.89 -7.87 10.30
CA GLN A 83 -41.59 -7.93 8.99
C GLN A 83 -41.31 -6.81 7.98
N ILE A 84 -40.08 -6.32 7.85
CA ILE A 84 -39.66 -5.69 6.59
C ILE A 84 -38.82 -6.71 5.83
N SER A 85 -39.45 -7.39 4.87
CA SER A 85 -38.76 -8.31 3.98
C SER A 85 -37.56 -7.58 3.34
N SER A 86 -36.41 -8.25 3.24
CA SER A 86 -35.25 -7.75 2.50
C SER A 86 -35.58 -7.40 1.04
N ALA A 87 -36.68 -7.96 0.49
CA ALA A 87 -37.26 -7.56 -0.78
C ALA A 87 -37.89 -6.15 -0.77
N ASP A 88 -38.50 -5.73 0.34
CA ASP A 88 -39.13 -4.41 0.48
C ASP A 88 -38.10 -3.31 0.75
N MET A 89 -37.01 -3.63 1.47
CA MET A 89 -35.86 -2.73 1.59
C MET A 89 -35.18 -2.50 0.23
N ARG A 90 -34.94 -3.55 -0.56
CA ARG A 90 -34.37 -3.42 -1.92
C ARG A 90 -35.24 -2.58 -2.86
N ARG A 91 -36.56 -2.60 -2.72
CA ARG A 91 -37.49 -1.78 -3.52
C ARG A 91 -37.52 -0.30 -3.13
N LYS A 92 -36.96 0.08 -1.98
CA LYS A 92 -37.07 1.44 -1.41
C LYS A 92 -35.74 2.20 -1.33
N LEU A 93 -34.64 1.59 -1.78
CA LEU A 93 -33.34 2.24 -1.90
C LEU A 93 -33.24 2.97 -3.24
N ILE A 94 -32.93 4.26 -3.20
CA ILE A 94 -32.63 5.08 -4.37
C ILE A 94 -31.11 5.15 -4.49
N PHE A 95 -30.59 4.70 -5.63
CA PHE A 95 -29.15 4.74 -5.93
C PHE A 95 -28.88 5.90 -6.90
N THR A 96 -27.93 6.75 -6.57
CA THR A 96 -27.49 7.85 -7.43
C THR A 96 -25.98 7.79 -7.57
N ILE A 97 -25.47 7.78 -8.79
CA ILE A 97 -24.04 7.87 -9.09
C ILE A 97 -23.70 9.30 -9.42
N SER A 98 -22.74 9.89 -8.70
CA SER A 98 -22.11 11.14 -9.11
C SER A 98 -20.84 10.81 -9.91
N ARG A 99 -20.84 11.13 -11.20
CA ARG A 99 -19.74 10.87 -12.13
C ARG A 99 -19.17 12.18 -12.65
N ASN A 100 -17.85 12.32 -12.63
CA ASN A 100 -17.19 13.45 -13.26
C ASN A 100 -17.13 13.24 -14.78
N VAL A 101 -17.89 14.04 -15.52
CA VAL A 101 -17.89 14.06 -16.99
C VAL A 101 -17.34 15.42 -17.42
N ASN A 102 -16.18 15.43 -18.07
CA ASN A 102 -15.54 16.64 -18.60
C ASN A 102 -15.35 17.79 -17.58
N GLY A 103 -15.03 17.46 -16.32
CA GLY A 103 -14.76 18.44 -15.26
C GLY A 103 -15.99 18.89 -14.48
N ALA A 104 -17.19 18.39 -14.82
CA ALA A 104 -18.42 18.64 -14.07
C ALA A 104 -18.96 17.34 -13.46
N TYR A 105 -19.38 17.39 -12.21
CA TYR A 105 -20.07 16.26 -11.56
C TYR A 105 -21.51 16.18 -12.05
N GLN A 106 -21.87 15.05 -12.65
CA GLN A 106 -23.22 14.75 -13.09
C GLN A 106 -23.82 13.67 -12.20
N GLU A 107 -25.04 13.91 -11.72
CA GLU A 107 -25.82 12.92 -10.98
C GLU A 107 -26.63 12.04 -11.94
N ILE A 108 -26.45 10.73 -11.80
CA ILE A 108 -27.07 9.71 -12.64
C ILE A 108 -27.87 8.79 -11.72
N ALA A 109 -29.18 8.69 -11.92
CA ALA A 109 -30.01 7.71 -11.23
C ALA A 109 -29.57 6.30 -11.65
N ALA A 110 -29.02 5.54 -10.70
CA ALA A 110 -28.44 4.24 -10.95
C ALA A 110 -29.46 3.12 -10.70
N ASN A 111 -29.46 2.14 -11.59
CA ASN A 111 -30.21 0.89 -11.44
C ASN A 111 -29.25 -0.31 -11.50
N GLU A 112 -29.77 -1.52 -11.32
CA GLU A 112 -28.96 -2.76 -11.34
C GLU A 112 -28.18 -3.00 -12.65
N ARG A 113 -28.54 -2.33 -13.74
CA ARG A 113 -27.87 -2.44 -15.05
C ARG A 113 -26.86 -1.32 -15.30
N THR A 114 -26.71 -0.37 -14.36
CA THR A 114 -25.82 0.77 -14.54
C THR A 114 -24.39 0.37 -14.23
N GLU A 115 -23.51 0.42 -15.23
CA GLU A 115 -22.10 0.10 -15.08
C GLU A 115 -21.36 1.20 -14.30
N ILE A 116 -20.64 0.78 -13.24
CA ILE A 116 -19.84 1.65 -12.37
C ILE A 116 -18.45 1.82 -12.99
N LYS A 117 -17.98 3.06 -13.08
CA LYS A 117 -16.67 3.42 -13.62
C LYS A 117 -15.72 3.88 -12.51
N PRO A 118 -14.39 3.75 -12.69
CA PRO A 118 -13.42 4.30 -11.75
C PRO A 118 -13.61 5.82 -11.58
N GLY A 119 -13.74 6.28 -10.34
CA GLY A 119 -13.99 7.69 -10.01
C GLY A 119 -15.47 8.05 -9.77
N ASP A 120 -16.38 7.08 -9.89
CA ASP A 120 -17.79 7.27 -9.54
C ASP A 120 -18.00 7.28 -8.01
N ILE A 121 -18.86 8.19 -7.54
CA ILE A 121 -19.31 8.24 -6.14
C ILE A 121 -20.74 7.71 -6.08
N LEU A 122 -20.95 6.59 -5.38
CA LEU A 122 -22.27 6.01 -5.17
C LEU A 122 -22.93 6.62 -3.92
N ARG A 123 -24.09 7.25 -4.09
CA ARG A 123 -24.96 7.72 -3.02
C ARG A 123 -26.16 6.78 -2.91
N ILE A 124 -26.46 6.38 -1.68
CA ILE A 124 -27.58 5.49 -1.36
C ILE A 124 -28.49 6.25 -0.39
N GLU A 125 -29.72 6.50 -0.83
CA GLU A 125 -30.74 7.16 -0.01
C GLU A 125 -31.91 6.20 0.24
N LEU A 126 -32.39 6.17 1.48
CA LEU A 126 -33.55 5.38 1.86
C LEU A 126 -34.77 6.30 1.88
N ASP A 127 -35.74 6.04 1.00
CA ASP A 127 -36.99 6.79 0.98
C ASP A 127 -37.90 6.33 2.14
N MET A 128 -37.78 7.03 3.27
CA MET A 128 -38.58 6.81 4.49
C MET A 128 -40.06 7.17 4.29
N SER A 129 -40.43 7.91 3.24
CA SER A 129 -41.82 8.29 2.93
C SER A 129 -42.67 7.06 2.60
N LYS A 130 -42.04 5.99 2.11
CA LYS A 130 -42.69 4.70 1.80
C LYS A 130 -42.65 3.71 2.96
N LEU A 131 -42.15 4.08 4.14
CA LEU A 131 -42.24 3.26 5.36
C LEU A 131 -43.58 3.42 6.10
N GLY A 132 -44.35 4.47 5.81
CA GLY A 132 -45.66 4.73 6.42
C GLY A 132 -46.82 4.01 5.72
N GLY A 133 -46.87 2.68 5.80
CA GLY A 133 -48.12 1.96 5.60
C GLY A 133 -48.95 2.06 6.88
N SER A 134 -50.01 2.88 6.88
CA SER A 134 -50.95 2.96 8.00
C SER A 134 -51.46 1.56 8.39
N PRO A 135 -51.48 1.20 9.68
CA PRO A 135 -52.19 0.01 10.11
C PRO A 135 -53.70 0.28 9.93
N SER A 136 -54.37 -0.58 9.18
CA SER A 136 -55.83 -0.72 9.17
C SER A 136 -56.17 -2.10 9.72
#